data_AF-A0A6L6Q8U8-F1
#
_entry.id   AF-A0A6L6Q8U8-F1
#
_cell.length_a   1.000
_cell.length_b   1.000
_cell.length_c   1.000
_cell.angle_alpha   90.00
_cell.angle_beta   90.00
_cell.angle_gamma   90.00
#
_symmetry.space_group_name_H-M   'P 1'
#
loop_
_entity.id
_entity.type
_entity.pdbx_description
1 polymer ?
#
loop_
_entity_poly.entity_id
_entity_poly.type
_entity_poly.pdbx_seq_one_letter_code
_entity_poly.pdbx_strand_id
1 'polypeptide(L)'
;MEQLMLGCLPSLRRYARALTGDATSADDLVQDTLARAWERSTSWSGMGDIRPWLFSIMHNLRMDLARKPALSTVPIDDDALAIADNQRPPDSLALRDLDNALRKLSDDHREVLLLVGLEDMSYAQVAEVLGCPVGSVMSRLSRARANLRTLLETGADQPLRVVR
;
A
#
# COMPACT_ATOMS: atom_id res chain seq x y z
N MET A 1 -15.94 9.62 -16.27
CA MET A 1 -15.55 8.95 -15.01
C MET A 1 -14.89 7.61 -15.28
N GLU A 2 -15.54 6.68 -16.01
CA GLU A 2 -14.96 5.37 -16.34
C GLU A 2 -13.53 5.44 -16.88
N GLN A 3 -13.28 6.24 -17.92
CA GLN A 3 -11.93 6.41 -18.48
C GLN A 3 -10.91 6.96 -17.47
N LEU A 4 -11.33 7.83 -16.54
CA LEU A 4 -10.47 8.36 -15.49
C LEU A 4 -10.10 7.27 -14.47
N MET A 5 -11.07 6.41 -14.12
CA MET A 5 -10.83 5.25 -13.25
C MET A 5 -9.87 4.26 -13.92
N LEU A 6 -10.09 3.93 -15.20
CA LEU A 6 -9.20 3.06 -15.97
C LEU A 6 -7.78 3.62 -16.07
N GLY A 7 -7.64 4.94 -16.25
CA GLY A 7 -6.34 5.62 -16.23
C GLY A 7 -5.62 5.52 -14.88
N CYS A 8 -6.36 5.42 -13.77
CA CYS A 8 -5.80 5.28 -12.42
C CYS A 8 -5.50 3.82 -12.04
N LEU A 9 -5.98 2.82 -12.81
CA LEU A 9 -5.87 1.41 -12.47
C LEU A 9 -4.42 0.95 -12.21
N PRO A 10 -3.41 1.34 -13.03
CA PRO A 10 -2.02 0.97 -12.73
C PRO A 10 -1.53 1.53 -11.38
N SER A 11 -1.98 2.73 -11.01
CA SER A 11 -1.67 3.38 -9.72
C SER A 11 -2.33 2.67 -8.56
N LEU A 12 -3.62 2.38 -8.66
CA LEU A 12 -4.33 1.63 -7.64
C LEU A 12 -3.70 0.25 -7.41
N ARG A 13 -3.32 -0.47 -8.47
CA ARG A 13 -2.67 -1.78 -8.37
C ARG A 13 -1.29 -1.72 -7.74
N ARG A 14 -0.42 -0.80 -8.18
CA ARG A 14 0.95 -0.71 -7.62
C ARG A 14 0.91 -0.33 -6.14
N TYR A 15 0.04 0.60 -5.77
CA TYR A 15 -0.16 1.02 -4.39
C TYR A 15 -0.75 -0.11 -3.54
N ALA A 16 -1.83 -0.77 -3.99
CA ALA A 16 -2.45 -1.87 -3.27
C ALA A 16 -1.48 -3.04 -3.03
N ARG A 17 -0.62 -3.35 -4.01
CA ARG A 17 0.43 -4.37 -3.87
C ARG A 17 1.46 -4.00 -2.79
N ALA A 18 1.92 -2.75 -2.80
CA ALA A 18 2.86 -2.27 -1.78
C ALA A 18 2.23 -2.15 -0.39
N LEU A 19 0.93 -1.86 -0.32
CA LEU A 19 0.18 -1.72 0.92
C LEU A 19 -0.09 -3.08 1.58
N THR A 20 -0.56 -4.05 0.80
CA THR A 20 -0.96 -5.39 1.28
C THR A 20 0.20 -6.37 1.37
N GLY A 21 1.18 -6.30 0.47
CA GLY A 21 2.24 -7.29 0.35
C GLY A 21 1.80 -8.62 -0.26
N ASP A 22 0.56 -8.74 -0.72
CA ASP A 22 -0.01 -9.94 -1.33
C ASP A 22 -0.77 -9.58 -2.62
N ALA A 23 -0.53 -10.33 -3.70
CA ALA A 23 -1.10 -10.02 -5.01
C ALA A 23 -2.61 -10.21 -5.04
N THR A 24 -3.12 -11.29 -4.43
CA THR A 24 -4.54 -11.62 -4.39
C THR A 24 -5.30 -10.56 -3.60
N SER A 25 -4.85 -10.28 -2.37
CA SER A 25 -5.43 -9.25 -1.52
C SER A 25 -5.37 -7.86 -2.15
N ALA A 26 -4.31 -7.56 -2.91
CA ALA A 26 -4.21 -6.30 -3.64
C ALA A 26 -5.25 -6.20 -4.77
N ASP A 27 -5.41 -7.26 -5.56
CA ASP A 27 -6.37 -7.28 -6.67
C ASP A 27 -7.81 -7.21 -6.16
N ASP A 28 -8.14 -7.90 -5.06
CA ASP A 28 -9.43 -7.80 -4.37
C ASP A 28 -9.69 -6.37 -3.87
N LEU A 29 -8.71 -5.75 -3.20
CA LEU A 29 -8.83 -4.38 -2.72
C LEU A 29 -9.06 -3.38 -3.86
N VAL A 30 -8.38 -3.56 -5.00
CA VAL A 30 -8.57 -2.73 -6.20
C VAL A 30 -9.97 -2.93 -6.77
N GLN A 31 -10.43 -4.17 -6.88
CA GLN A 31 -11.76 -4.50 -7.39
C GLN A 31 -12.84 -3.85 -6.51
N ASP A 32 -12.78 -4.03 -5.19
CA ASP A 32 -13.72 -3.43 -4.25
C ASP A 32 -13.69 -1.90 -4.28
N THR A 33 -12.50 -1.32 -4.45
CA THR A 33 -12.33 0.13 -4.61
C THR A 33 -13.08 0.63 -5.84
N LEU A 34 -12.90 -0.03 -6.99
CA LEU A 34 -13.56 0.37 -8.24
C LEU A 34 -15.07 0.14 -8.20
N ALA A 35 -15.53 -0.97 -7.64
CA ALA A 35 -16.94 -1.25 -7.46
C ALA A 35 -17.60 -0.17 -6.60
N ARG A 36 -16.98 0.15 -5.45
CA ARG A 36 -17.48 1.20 -4.55
C ARG A 36 -17.43 2.59 -5.19
N ALA A 37 -16.38 2.88 -5.96
CA ALA A 37 -16.26 4.15 -6.67
C ALA A 37 -17.35 4.28 -7.75
N TRP A 38 -17.69 3.18 -8.43
CA TRP A 38 -18.78 3.16 -9.40
C TRP A 38 -20.14 3.45 -8.73
N GLU A 39 -20.44 2.77 -7.62
CA GLU A 39 -21.66 3.01 -6.83
C GLU A 39 -21.77 4.46 -6.34
N ARG A 40 -20.63 5.06 -5.97
CA ARG A 40 -20.53 6.44 -5.44
C ARG A 40 -20.21 7.47 -6.50
N SER A 41 -20.34 7.13 -7.77
CA SER A 41 -19.95 7.99 -8.90
C SER A 41 -20.55 9.40 -8.83
N THR A 42 -21.79 9.52 -8.34
CA THR A 42 -22.51 10.80 -8.17
C THR A 42 -21.96 11.70 -7.06
N SER A 43 -21.17 11.15 -6.13
CA SER A 43 -20.52 11.91 -5.04
C SER A 43 -19.23 12.60 -5.47
N TRP A 44 -18.65 12.20 -6.61
CA TRP A 44 -17.50 12.89 -7.16
C TRP A 44 -17.95 14.16 -7.87
N SER A 45 -17.31 15.28 -7.56
CA SER A 45 -17.67 16.62 -8.07
C SER A 45 -17.47 16.80 -9.58
N GLY A 46 -16.84 15.83 -10.26
CA GLY A 46 -16.51 15.94 -11.68
C GLY A 46 -15.31 16.83 -11.98
N MET A 47 -14.71 17.45 -10.95
CA MET A 47 -13.66 18.46 -11.09
C MET A 47 -12.40 18.06 -10.32
N GLY A 48 -11.24 18.36 -10.91
CA GLY A 48 -9.94 18.11 -10.29
C GLY A 48 -9.40 16.70 -10.52
N ASP A 49 -8.35 16.37 -9.76
CA ASP A 49 -7.71 15.05 -9.80
C ASP A 49 -8.64 14.01 -9.14
N ILE A 50 -8.93 12.91 -9.84
CA ILE A 50 -9.75 11.82 -9.32
C ILE A 50 -8.98 10.92 -8.34
N ARG A 51 -7.64 10.96 -8.36
CA ARG A 51 -6.79 10.07 -7.57
C ARG A 51 -7.06 10.21 -6.07
N PRO A 52 -7.04 11.40 -5.44
CA PRO A 52 -7.30 11.52 -4.00
C PRO A 52 -8.62 10.86 -3.60
N TRP A 53 -9.70 11.09 -4.36
CA TRP A 53 -11.00 10.49 -4.11
C TRP A 53 -10.99 8.95 -4.20
N LEU A 54 -10.37 8.37 -5.24
CA LEU A 54 -10.25 6.91 -5.38
C LEU A 54 -9.41 6.29 -4.24
N PHE A 55 -8.31 6.95 -3.88
CA PHE A 55 -7.44 6.47 -2.81
C PHE A 55 -8.08 6.65 -1.43
N SER A 56 -8.92 7.66 -1.21
CA SER A 56 -9.75 7.76 0.01
C SER A 56 -10.71 6.57 0.13
N ILE A 57 -11.32 6.12 -0.98
CA ILE A 57 -12.19 4.94 -0.97
C ILE A 57 -11.38 3.70 -0.58
N MET A 58 -10.21 3.50 -1.20
CA MET A 58 -9.33 2.37 -0.89
C MET A 58 -8.84 2.39 0.56
N HIS A 59 -8.44 3.56 1.07
CA HIS A 59 -8.02 3.75 2.48
C HIS A 59 -9.14 3.34 3.45
N ASN A 60 -10.37 3.79 3.21
CA ASN A 60 -11.51 3.42 4.05
C ASN A 60 -11.77 1.91 4.03
N LEU A 61 -11.72 1.27 2.85
CA LEU A 61 -11.85 -0.18 2.73
C LEU A 61 -10.75 -0.92 3.51
N ARG A 62 -9.51 -0.44 3.44
CA ARG A 62 -8.38 -1.00 4.21
C ARG A 62 -8.62 -0.87 5.72
N MET A 63 -9.04 0.29 6.19
CA MET A 63 -9.36 0.50 7.61
C MET A 63 -10.52 -0.39 8.08
N ASP A 64 -11.51 -0.62 7.23
CA ASP A 64 -12.61 -1.55 7.52
C ASP A 64 -12.12 -2.99 7.63
N LEU A 65 -11.23 -3.43 6.74
CA LEU A 65 -10.63 -4.76 6.79
C LEU A 65 -9.75 -4.96 8.03
N ALA A 66 -8.95 -3.95 8.39
CA ALA A 66 -8.09 -4.00 9.58
C ALA A 66 -8.87 -4.03 10.90
N ARG A 67 -10.09 -3.49 10.93
CA ARG A 67 -10.98 -3.50 12.12
C ARG A 67 -11.75 -4.80 12.30
N LYS A 68 -11.87 -5.64 11.26
CA LYS A 68 -12.53 -6.94 11.40
C LYS A 68 -11.64 -7.84 12.28
N PRO A 69 -12.19 -8.49 13.33
CA PRO A 69 -11.43 -9.45 14.09
C PRO A 69 -10.91 -10.52 13.14
N ALA A 70 -9.62 -10.86 13.26
CA ALA A 70 -9.04 -11.95 12.50
C ALA A 70 -9.86 -13.20 12.80
N LEU A 71 -10.75 -13.58 11.89
CA LEU A 71 -11.28 -14.93 11.86
C LEU A 71 -10.04 -15.80 11.73
N SER A 72 -9.84 -16.70 12.69
CA SER A 72 -8.72 -17.63 12.67
C SER A 72 -8.88 -18.57 11.48
N THR A 73 -8.51 -18.10 10.30
CA THR A 73 -8.22 -18.94 9.16
C THR A 73 -6.85 -19.52 9.46
N VAL A 74 -6.84 -20.72 10.01
CA VAL A 74 -5.65 -21.55 10.05
C VAL A 74 -5.11 -21.59 8.62
N PRO A 75 -3.87 -21.13 8.37
CA PRO A 75 -3.25 -21.35 7.07
C PRO A 75 -3.25 -22.85 6.85
N ILE A 76 -4.00 -23.33 5.84
CA ILE A 76 -3.69 -24.65 5.29
C ILE A 76 -2.27 -24.49 4.79
N ASP A 77 -1.38 -25.34 5.28
CA ASP A 77 0.03 -25.38 4.95
C ASP A 77 0.17 -25.66 3.46
N ASP A 78 0.05 -24.61 2.65
CA ASP A 78 0.19 -24.64 1.20
C ASP A 78 1.63 -24.25 0.90
N ASP A 79 2.53 -25.15 1.29
CA ASP A 79 3.97 -25.10 1.01
C ASP A 79 4.28 -25.30 -0.50
N ALA A 80 3.28 -25.10 -1.36
CA ALA A 80 3.40 -25.23 -2.80
C ALA A 80 2.49 -24.20 -3.47
N LEU A 81 3.04 -23.00 -3.68
CA LEU A 81 2.94 -22.19 -4.91
C LEU A 81 3.33 -20.74 -4.60
N ALA A 82 4.56 -20.55 -4.12
CA ALA A 82 5.28 -19.35 -4.49
C ALA A 82 5.47 -19.42 -6.02
N ILE A 83 4.50 -18.90 -6.78
CA ILE A 83 4.76 -18.51 -8.17
C ILE A 83 5.72 -17.33 -8.06
N ALA A 84 6.99 -17.67 -7.93
CA ALA A 84 8.08 -16.76 -8.15
C ALA A 84 7.90 -16.22 -9.56
N ASP A 85 7.60 -14.93 -9.65
CA ASP A 85 7.83 -14.14 -10.84
C ASP A 85 9.35 -14.17 -11.10
N ASN A 86 9.78 -15.24 -11.77
CA ASN A 86 11.16 -15.71 -11.91
C ASN A 86 11.93 -14.92 -12.98
N GLN A 87 11.82 -13.58 -12.93
CA GLN A 87 12.51 -12.65 -13.81
C GLN A 87 12.95 -11.37 -13.06
N ARG A 88 13.32 -11.44 -11.77
CA ARG A 88 13.91 -10.29 -11.06
C ARG A 88 15.45 -10.36 -11.02
N PRO A 89 16.17 -9.39 -11.62
CA PRO A 89 17.63 -9.33 -11.62
C PRO A 89 18.23 -9.23 -10.20
N PRO A 90 19.57 -9.36 -10.02
CA PRO A 90 20.25 -9.35 -8.71
C PRO A 90 20.01 -8.13 -7.79
N ASP A 91 19.33 -7.07 -8.26
CA ASP A 91 18.70 -6.03 -7.42
C ASP A 91 17.62 -6.56 -6.44
N SER A 92 17.32 -7.86 -6.49
CA SER A 92 16.28 -8.51 -5.70
C SER A 92 16.45 -8.43 -4.18
N LEU A 93 17.68 -8.38 -3.64
CA LEU A 93 17.86 -8.40 -2.18
C LEU A 93 17.43 -7.09 -1.53
N ALA A 94 17.93 -5.95 -2.04
CA ALA A 94 17.55 -4.63 -1.53
C ALA A 94 16.05 -4.36 -1.69
N LEU A 95 15.44 -4.81 -2.79
CA LEU A 95 13.99 -4.72 -3.00
C LEU A 95 13.20 -5.61 -2.03
N ARG A 96 13.70 -6.81 -1.72
CA ARG A 96 13.08 -7.69 -0.71
C ARG A 96 13.22 -7.13 0.70
N ASP A 97 14.37 -6.54 1.03
CA ASP A 97 14.59 -5.90 2.33
C ASP A 97 13.69 -4.67 2.50
N LEU A 98 13.52 -3.88 1.43
CA LEU A 98 12.56 -2.77 1.41
C LEU A 98 11.12 -3.27 1.60
N ASP A 99 10.70 -4.30 0.86
CA ASP A 99 9.35 -4.87 0.99
C ASP A 99 9.10 -5.40 2.41
N ASN A 100 10.06 -6.13 2.97
CA ASN A 100 10.02 -6.62 4.35
C ASN A 100 9.97 -5.48 5.38
N ALA A 101 10.75 -4.43 5.17
CA ALA A 101 10.76 -3.27 6.06
C ALA A 101 9.43 -2.51 6.00
N LEU A 102 8.88 -2.29 4.80
CA LEU A 102 7.55 -1.70 4.62
C LEU A 102 6.48 -2.52 5.34
N ARG A 103 6.51 -3.86 5.23
CA ARG A 103 5.58 -4.78 5.93
C ARG A 103 5.65 -4.71 7.47
N LYS A 104 6.75 -4.24 8.05
CA LYS A 104 6.93 -4.07 9.50
C LYS A 104 6.44 -2.72 10.03
N LEU A 105 6.23 -1.74 9.15
CA LEU A 105 5.63 -0.46 9.53
C LEU A 105 4.16 -0.64 9.89
N SER A 106 3.67 0.20 10.80
CA SER A 106 2.22 0.37 11.02
C SER A 106 1.54 0.84 9.73
N ASP A 107 0.26 0.50 9.57
CA ASP A 107 -0.53 0.86 8.40
C ASP A 107 -0.48 2.37 8.13
N ASP A 108 -0.70 3.21 9.16
CA ASP A 108 -0.56 4.67 9.09
C ASP A 108 0.78 5.13 8.48
N HIS A 109 1.90 4.54 8.92
CA HIS A 109 3.24 4.90 8.45
C HIS A 109 3.50 4.41 7.03
N ARG A 110 3.03 3.20 6.71
CA ARG A 110 3.17 2.64 5.37
C ARG A 110 2.37 3.43 4.35
N GLU A 111 1.11 3.73 4.64
CA GLU A 111 0.24 4.47 3.74
C GLU A 111 0.79 5.86 3.41
N VAL A 112 1.21 6.63 4.42
CA VAL A 112 1.74 7.97 4.17
C VAL A 112 3.02 7.94 3.33
N LEU A 113 3.89 6.94 3.55
CA LEU A 113 5.10 6.75 2.75
C LEU A 113 4.78 6.40 1.30
N LEU A 114 3.83 5.49 1.08
CA LEU A 114 3.47 5.04 -0.25
C LEU A 114 2.73 6.13 -1.03
N LEU A 115 1.78 6.83 -0.41
CA LEU A 115 1.05 7.91 -1.09
C LEU A 115 1.98 9.04 -1.53
N VAL A 116 2.97 9.41 -0.70
CA VAL A 116 3.94 10.45 -1.05
C VAL A 116 5.04 9.92 -1.97
N GLY A 117 5.66 8.79 -1.63
CA GLY A 117 6.88 8.31 -2.28
C GLY A 117 6.65 7.42 -3.50
N LEU A 118 5.53 6.70 -3.57
CA LEU A 118 5.20 5.82 -4.69
C LEU A 118 4.21 6.48 -5.65
N GLU A 119 3.18 7.15 -5.13
CA GLU A 119 2.13 7.77 -5.95
C GLU A 119 2.35 9.26 -6.22
N ASP A 120 3.46 9.82 -5.71
CA ASP A 120 3.88 11.21 -5.89
C ASP A 120 2.75 12.22 -5.59
N MET A 121 1.94 11.91 -4.55
CA MET A 121 0.86 12.79 -4.13
C MET A 121 1.40 13.93 -3.27
N SER A 122 0.88 15.14 -3.51
CA SER A 122 1.15 16.27 -2.64
C SER A 122 0.62 16.04 -1.23
N TYR A 123 1.20 16.70 -0.22
CA TYR A 123 0.73 16.54 1.16
C TYR A 123 -0.74 16.94 1.37
N ALA A 124 -1.27 17.85 0.55
CA ALA A 124 -2.68 18.22 0.56
C ALA A 124 -3.57 17.06 0.05
N GLN A 125 -3.17 16.40 -1.04
CA GLN A 125 -3.87 15.22 -1.55
C GLN A 125 -3.79 14.05 -0.57
N VAL A 126 -2.63 13.82 0.05
CA VAL A 126 -2.49 12.77 1.07
C VAL A 126 -3.36 13.06 2.30
N ALA A 127 -3.46 14.31 2.72
CA ALA A 127 -4.35 14.73 3.79
C ALA A 127 -5.83 14.44 3.46
N GLU A 128 -6.25 14.68 2.22
CA GLU A 128 -7.58 14.32 1.72
C GLU A 128 -7.81 12.80 1.71
N VAL A 129 -6.82 12.03 1.24
CA VAL A 129 -6.88 10.55 1.23
C VAL A 129 -7.06 9.99 2.64
N LEU A 130 -6.24 10.45 3.59
CA LEU A 130 -6.17 9.93 4.95
C LEU A 130 -7.17 10.60 5.92
N GLY A 131 -7.95 11.57 5.45
CA GLY A 131 -8.92 12.30 6.27
C GLY A 131 -8.28 13.02 7.47
N CYS A 132 -7.08 13.59 7.32
CA CYS A 132 -6.35 14.23 8.41
C CYS A 132 -5.74 15.59 8.02
N PRO A 133 -5.31 16.43 8.97
CA PRO A 133 -4.66 17.70 8.66
C PRO A 133 -3.30 17.52 7.94
N VAL A 134 -2.93 18.46 7.06
CA VAL A 134 -1.63 18.44 6.36
C VAL A 134 -0.43 18.39 7.32
N GLY A 135 -0.51 19.06 8.46
CA GLY A 135 0.54 18.98 9.50
C GLY A 135 0.69 17.56 10.09
N SER A 136 -0.41 16.80 10.18
CA SER A 136 -0.39 15.39 10.58
C SER A 136 0.30 14.52 9.52
N VAL A 137 0.08 14.79 8.23
CA VAL A 137 0.80 14.12 7.14
C VAL A 137 2.30 14.32 7.28
N MET A 138 2.77 15.57 7.45
CA MET A 138 4.20 15.87 7.57
C MET A 138 4.86 15.17 8.78
N SER A 139 4.23 15.26 9.95
CA SER A 139 4.75 14.63 11.17
C SER A 139 4.71 13.11 11.13
N ARG A 140 3.67 12.51 10.52
CA ARG A 140 3.56 11.07 10.30
C ARG A 140 4.59 10.59 9.29
N LEU A 141 4.78 11.30 8.18
CA LEU A 141 5.78 10.98 7.17
C LEU A 141 7.20 11.03 7.73
N SER A 142 7.53 12.05 8.51
CA SER A 142 8.84 12.17 9.17
C SER A 142 9.14 10.95 10.06
N ARG A 143 8.19 10.57 10.92
CA ARG A 143 8.29 9.39 11.79
C ARG A 143 8.36 8.08 11.00
N ALA A 144 7.56 7.96 9.94
CA ALA A 144 7.57 6.80 9.06
C ALA A 144 8.92 6.61 8.38
N ARG A 145 9.53 7.69 7.86
CA ARG A 145 10.89 7.66 7.28
C ARG A 145 11.96 7.27 8.29
N ALA A 146 11.89 7.82 9.51
CA ALA A 146 12.83 7.46 10.57
C ALA A 146 12.74 5.97 10.93
N ASN A 147 11.52 5.44 11.09
CA ASN A 147 11.29 4.03 11.39
C ASN A 147 11.75 3.12 10.23
N LEU A 148 11.41 3.47 8.98
CA LEU A 148 11.85 2.72 7.81
C LEU A 148 13.38 2.64 7.73
N ARG A 149 14.08 3.76 7.98
CA ARG A 149 15.55 3.77 8.03
C ARG A 149 16.08 2.80 9.09
N THR A 150 15.57 2.86 10.31
CA THR A 150 15.99 1.95 11.39
C THR A 150 15.76 0.48 11.03
N LEU A 151 14.63 0.15 10.40
CA LEU A 151 14.33 -1.21 9.94
C LEU A 151 15.31 -1.70 8.86
N LEU A 152 15.69 -0.83 7.93
CA LEU A 152 16.67 -1.15 6.89
C LEU A 152 18.09 -1.30 7.45
N GLU A 153 18.49 -0.43 8.39
CA GLU A 153 19.80 -0.52 9.07
C GLU A 153 19.92 -1.80 9.91
N THR A 154 18.84 -2.20 10.59
CA THR A 154 18.83 -3.41 11.43
C THR A 154 18.79 -4.69 10.58
N GLY A 155 18.14 -4.65 9.41
CA GLY A 155 18.12 -5.77 8.45
C GLY A 155 19.46 -5.97 7.75
N ALA A 156 20.21 -4.90 7.49
CA ALA A 156 21.53 -4.95 6.86
C ALA A 156 22.61 -5.62 7.75
N ASP A 157 22.41 -5.65 9.07
CA ASP A 157 23.40 -6.17 10.03
C ASP A 157 23.21 -7.67 10.36
N GLN A 158 22.28 -8.35 9.68
CA GLN A 158 22.04 -9.78 9.89
C GLN A 158 22.99 -10.59 8.98
N PRO A 159 24.00 -11.30 9.52
CA PRO A 159 24.97 -12.01 8.70
C PRO A 159 24.26 -13.08 7.87
N LEU A 160 24.43 -13.00 6.55
CA LEU A 160 23.91 -13.97 5.59
C LEU A 160 24.29 -15.38 6.04
N ARG A 161 23.30 -16.16 6.50
CA ARG A 161 23.48 -17.54 6.90
C ARG A 161 23.72 -18.35 5.63
N VAL A 162 25.00 -18.57 5.30
CA VAL A 162 25.40 -19.41 4.17
C VAL A 162 24.91 -20.83 4.47
N VAL A 163 23.84 -21.25 3.79
CA VAL A 163 23.41 -22.65 3.78
C VAL A 163 24.48 -23.41 3.00
N ARG A 164 25.17 -24.32 3.69
CA ARG A 164 26.16 -25.22 3.12
C ARG A 164 25.50 -26.43 2.46
#